data_AF-A0A0C3C6M0-F1
#
_entry.id   AF-A0A0C3C6M0-F1
#
_cell.length_a   1.000
_cell.length_b   1.000
_cell.length_c   1.000
_cell.angle_alpha   90.00
_cell.angle_beta   90.00
_cell.angle_gamma   90.00
#
_symmetry.space_group_name_H-M   'P 1'
#
loop_
_entity.id
_entity.type
_entity.pdbx_description
1 polymer ?
#
loop_
_entity_poly.entity_id
_entity_poly.type
_entity_poly.pdbx_seq_one_letter_code
_entity_poly.pdbx_strand_id
1 'polypeptide(L)' 'HANQTYARSFFPSGHGYALFVPETMVPVPDDFKQERGISIGDVGILTRQTEFAFMFNIFLPADHPYNK' A
#
# COMPACT_ATOMS: atom_id res chain seq x y z
N HIS A 1 -10.94 10.88 7.74
CA HIS A 1 -9.94 11.89 7.35
C HIS A 1 -8.80 11.38 6.45
N ALA A 2 -8.32 10.13 6.60
CA ALA A 2 -7.27 9.58 5.71
C ALA A 2 -7.71 9.37 4.23
N ASN A 3 -8.95 8.91 4.01
CA ASN A 3 -9.54 8.71 2.67
C ASN A 3 -9.43 9.96 1.77
N GLN A 4 -9.72 11.15 2.32
CA GLN A 4 -9.69 12.40 1.55
C GLN A 4 -8.28 12.80 1.11
N THR A 5 -7.26 12.49 1.91
CA THR A 5 -5.87 12.82 1.56
C THR A 5 -5.39 11.93 0.41
N TYR A 6 -5.67 10.63 0.49
CA TYR A 6 -5.35 9.66 -0.56
C TYR A 6 -6.05 9.99 -1.89
N ALA A 7 -7.36 10.25 -1.85
CA ALA A 7 -8.13 10.61 -3.04
C ALA A 7 -7.65 11.94 -3.65
N ARG A 8 -7.31 12.95 -2.83
CA ARG A 8 -6.84 14.25 -3.29
C ARG A 8 -5.45 14.22 -3.91
N SER A 9 -4.56 13.33 -3.46
CA SER A 9 -3.25 13.12 -4.09
C SER A 9 -3.36 12.52 -5.49
N PHE A 10 -4.41 11.73 -5.75
CA PHE A 10 -4.62 11.06 -7.05
C PHE A 10 -5.54 11.80 -8.02
N PHE A 11 -6.38 12.70 -7.52
CA PHE A 11 -7.28 13.51 -8.33
C PHE A 11 -6.58 14.28 -9.49
N PRO A 12 -5.38 14.87 -9.33
CA PRO A 12 -4.69 15.59 -10.41
C PRO A 12 -4.16 14.67 -11.52
N SER A 13 -4.02 13.36 -11.27
CA SER A 13 -3.46 12.41 -12.23
C SER A 13 -4.48 11.96 -13.30
N GLY A 14 -5.76 12.32 -13.16
CA GLY A 14 -6.80 12.02 -14.14
C GLY A 14 -7.27 10.56 -14.18
N HIS A 15 -6.72 9.68 -13.34
CA HIS A 15 -7.02 8.25 -13.31
C HIS A 15 -8.16 7.86 -12.34
N GLY A 16 -8.81 8.82 -11.69
CA GLY A 16 -9.89 8.57 -10.72
C GLY A 16 -9.37 8.18 -9.33
N TYR A 17 -10.13 7.35 -8.60
CA TYR A 17 -9.67 6.75 -7.35
C TYR A 17 -8.64 5.67 -7.70
N ALA A 18 -7.47 5.68 -7.04
CA ALA A 18 -6.48 4.63 -7.22
C ALA A 18 -7.14 3.25 -7.07
N LEU A 19 -7.19 2.51 -8.18
CA LEU A 19 -7.68 1.14 -8.18
C LEU A 19 -6.67 0.32 -7.38
N PHE A 20 -7.17 -0.33 -6.33
CA PHE A 20 -6.38 -1.22 -5.50
C PHE A 20 -5.86 -2.38 -6.35
N VAL A 21 -4.60 -2.28 -6.80
CA VAL A 21 -3.85 -3.40 -7.37
C VAL A 21 -2.71 -3.65 -6.40
N PRO A 22 -2.75 -4.74 -5.59
CA PRO A 22 -1.73 -5.02 -4.61
C PRO A 22 -0.45 -5.47 -5.31
N GLU A 23 0.35 -4.49 -5.69
CA GLU A 23 1.76 -4.67 -6.02
C GLU A 23 2.59 -4.57 -4.74
N THR A 24 3.59 -5.43 -4.61
CA THR A 24 4.45 -5.51 -3.43
C THR A 24 5.87 -5.34 -3.92
N MET A 25 6.58 -4.35 -3.39
CA MET A 25 7.95 -4.06 -3.85
C MET A 25 8.93 -5.17 -3.41
N VAL A 26 8.58 -5.88 -2.34
CA VAL A 26 9.30 -7.03 -1.79
C VAL A 26 8.46 -8.30 -1.91
N PRO A 27 9.09 -9.49 -1.97
CA PRO A 27 8.37 -10.75 -1.83
C PRO A 27 7.69 -10.80 -0.46
N VAL A 28 6.36 -10.72 -0.45
CA VAL A 28 5.55 -10.95 0.76
C VAL A 28 5.00 -12.38 0.71
N PRO A 29 4.72 -13.01 1.87
CA PRO A 29 4.10 -14.32 1.86
C PRO A 29 2.69 -14.26 1.24
N ASP A 30 2.23 -15.40 0.71
CA ASP A 30 1.00 -15.48 -0.09
C ASP A 30 -0.27 -15.05 0.68
N ASP A 31 -0.22 -15.13 2.01
CA ASP A 31 -1.28 -14.71 2.94
C ASP A 31 -1.47 -13.19 2.98
N PHE A 32 -0.46 -12.39 2.65
CA PHE A 32 -0.55 -10.94 2.65
C PHE A 32 -1.63 -10.44 1.71
N LYS A 33 -1.70 -11.00 0.49
CA LYS A 33 -2.69 -10.60 -0.52
C LYS A 33 -4.07 -11.20 -0.26
N GLN A 34 -4.13 -12.36 0.37
CA GLN A 34 -5.38 -13.11 0.58
C GLN A 34 -6.11 -12.69 1.87
N GLU A 35 -5.37 -12.40 2.95
CA GLU A 35 -5.95 -12.24 4.29
C GLU A 35 -5.83 -10.82 4.85
N ARG A 36 -4.68 -10.18 4.65
CA ARG A 36 -4.38 -8.89 5.30
C ARG A 36 -4.78 -7.68 4.45
N GLY A 37 -4.39 -7.68 3.18
CA GLY A 37 -4.45 -6.50 2.32
C GLY A 37 -3.63 -5.32 2.85
N ILE A 38 -3.99 -4.11 2.41
CA ILE A 38 -3.42 -2.86 2.92
C ILE A 38 -4.16 -2.42 4.18
N SER A 39 -3.40 -2.00 5.18
CA SER A 39 -3.90 -1.64 6.50
C SER A 39 -3.20 -0.39 7.06
N ILE A 40 -3.74 0.14 8.16
CA ILE A 40 -3.16 1.32 8.82
C ILE A 40 -1.74 0.99 9.31
N GLY A 41 -0.80 1.91 9.07
CA GLY A 41 0.61 1.75 9.40
C GLY A 41 1.46 1.26 8.24
N ASP A 42 0.85 0.92 7.09
CA ASP A 42 1.58 0.56 5.89
C ASP A 42 2.34 1.75 5.31
N VAL A 43 3.63 1.51 5.06
CA VAL A 43 4.54 2.42 4.38
C VAL A 43 4.85 1.81 3.02
N GLY A 44 4.76 2.63 1.99
CA GLY A 44 4.92 2.20 0.60
C GLY A 44 5.08 3.38 -0.35
N ILE A 45 5.26 3.06 -1.64
CA ILE A 45 5.48 4.04 -2.71
C ILE A 45 4.22 4.11 -3.58
N LEU A 46 3.80 5.34 -3.93
CA LEU A 46 2.78 5.55 -4.94
C LEU A 46 3.43 5.61 -6.31
N THR A 47 3.06 4.67 -7.20
CA THR A 47 3.57 4.62 -8.58
C THR A 47 2.92 5.71 -9.43
N ARG A 48 3.51 6.01 -10.60
CA ARG A 48 2.92 6.95 -11.57
C ARG A 48 1.59 6.45 -12.15
N GLN A 49 1.32 5.15 -12.04
CA GLN A 49 0.08 4.49 -12.44
C GLN A 49 -0.96 4.44 -11.32
N THR A 50 -0.69 5.11 -10.21
CA THR A 50 -1.56 5.21 -9.04
C THR A 50 -1.67 3.96 -8.17
N GLU A 51 -0.77 3.00 -8.35
CA GLU A 51 -0.68 1.84 -7.45
C GLU A 51 0.05 2.20 -6.16
N PHE A 52 -0.35 1.56 -5.06
CA PHE A 52 0.40 1.58 -3.82
C PHE A 52 1.23 0.31 -3.72
N ALA A 53 2.56 0.46 -3.81
CA ALA A 53 3.50 -0.63 -3.62
C ALA A 53 3.91 -0.71 -2.14
N PHE A 54 3.47 -1.78 -1.45
CA PHE A 54 3.80 -2.01 -0.04
C PHE A 54 5.30 -2.25 0.16
N MET A 55 5.85 -1.70 1.26
CA MET A 55 7.24 -1.88 1.68
C MET A 55 7.35 -2.51 3.07
N PHE A 56 6.73 -1.91 4.10
CA PHE A 56 6.70 -2.45 5.47
C PHE A 56 5.54 -1.82 6.28
N ASN A 57 5.22 -2.34 7.45
CA ASN A 57 4.28 -1.73 8.39
C ASN A 57 4.99 -1.25 9.67
N ILE A 58 4.82 0.03 10.01
CA ILE A 58 5.53 0.68 11.12
C ILE A 58 5.05 0.23 12.51
N PHE A 59 3.89 -0.41 12.60
CA PHE A 59 3.37 -0.95 13.86
C PHE A 59 3.78 -2.41 14.09
N LEU A 60 4.42 -3.05 13.10
CA LEU A 60 4.95 -4.40 13.24
C LEU A 60 6.42 -4.35 13.67
N PRO A 61 6.90 -5.38 14.41
CA PRO A 61 8.32 -5.55 14.71
C PRO A 61 9.20 -5.49 13.45
N ALA A 62 10.45 -5.07 13.60
CA ALA A 62 11.40 -4.97 12.49
C ALA A 62 11.73 -6.35 11.87
N ASP A 63 11.58 -7.43 12.63
CA ASP A 63 11.77 -8.81 12.21
C ASP A 63 10.47 -9.49 11.75
N HIS A 64 9.36 -8.75 11.68
CA HIS A 64 8.09 -9.29 11.22
C HIS A 64 8.22 -9.81 9.78
N PRO A 65 7.55 -10.93 9.42
CA PRO A 65 7.62 -11.48 8.07
C PRO A 65 7.27 -10.52 6.91
N TYR A 66 6.55 -9.44 7.20
CA TYR A 66 6.14 -8.39 6.25
C TYR A 66 7.11 -7.20 6.20
N ASN A 67 8.04 -7.10 7.14
CA ASN A 67 9.02 -6.03 7.25
C ASN A 67 10.40 -6.59 6.87
N LYS A 68 10.53 -7.12 5.64
CA LYS A 68 11.76 -7.73 5.14
C LYS A 68 12.39 -6.91 4.03
#